data_AF-A0A843KIC8-F1
#
_entry.id   AF-A0A843KIC8-F1
#
_cell.length_a   1.000
_cell.length_b   1.000
_cell.length_c   1.000
_cell.angle_alpha   90.00
_cell.angle_beta   90.00
_cell.angle_gamma   90.00
#
_symmetry.space_group_name_H-M   'P 1'
#
loop_
_entity.id
_entity.type
_entity.pdbx_description
1 polymer ?
#
loop_
_entity_poly.entity_id
_entity_poly.type
_entity_poly.pdbx_seq_one_letter_code
_entity_poly.pdbx_strand_id
1 'polypeptide(L)'
;MLGDTQTMQQQAVMGEIEEMIQSMPDYAEVREALRSLDFIPEQDDADVAIWVQPALRIFVLLRMNLGGGYAGYKIAAYDEADTAR
;
A
#
# COMPACT_ATOMS: atom_id res chain seq x y z
N MET A 1 -6.41 -14.44 -20.82
CA MET A 1 -7.50 -14.28 -19.82
C MET A 1 -7.04 -14.56 -18.39
N LEU A 2 -5.73 -14.46 -18.06
CA LEU A 2 -5.21 -14.60 -16.69
C LEU A 2 -4.71 -13.26 -16.12
N GLY A 3 -4.28 -12.32 -16.97
CA GLY A 3 -3.93 -10.96 -16.54
C GLY A 3 -5.14 -10.19 -16.05
N ASP A 4 -6.31 -10.39 -16.66
CA ASP A 4 -7.54 -9.65 -16.35
C ASP A 4 -7.99 -9.86 -14.89
N THR A 5 -7.88 -11.09 -14.37
CA THR A 5 -8.31 -11.40 -12.99
C THR A 5 -7.34 -10.89 -11.94
N GLN A 6 -6.03 -10.91 -12.23
CA GLN A 6 -5.02 -10.37 -11.33
C GLN A 6 -5.08 -8.84 -11.28
N THR A 7 -5.26 -8.16 -12.42
CA THR A 7 -5.44 -6.70 -12.47
C THR A 7 -6.72 -6.27 -11.74
N MET A 8 -7.82 -7.03 -11.86
CA MET A 8 -9.04 -6.77 -11.09
C MET A 8 -8.82 -6.93 -9.58
N GLN A 9 -8.09 -7.96 -9.14
CA GLN A 9 -7.75 -8.16 -7.73
C GLN A 9 -6.82 -7.05 -7.22
N GLN A 10 -5.83 -6.64 -8.01
CA GLN A 10 -4.95 -5.52 -7.68
C GLN A 10 -5.77 -4.25 -7.49
N GLN A 11 -6.60 -3.88 -8.46
CA GLN A 11 -7.44 -2.68 -8.40
C GLN A 11 -8.39 -2.71 -7.19
N ALA A 12 -8.97 -3.87 -6.87
CA ALA A 12 -9.82 -4.02 -5.68
C ALA A 12 -9.04 -3.77 -4.39
N VAL A 13 -7.91 -4.45 -4.19
CA VAL A 13 -7.08 -4.28 -2.98
C VAL A 13 -6.51 -2.87 -2.88
N MET A 14 -6.06 -2.29 -4.00
CA MET A 14 -5.58 -0.91 -4.03
C MET A 14 -6.67 0.09 -3.64
N GLY A 15 -7.91 -0.11 -4.11
CA GLY A 15 -9.06 0.70 -3.73
C GLY A 15 -9.39 0.57 -2.25
N GLU A 16 -9.43 -0.66 -1.72
CA GLU A 16 -9.70 -0.88 -0.28
C GLU A 16 -8.64 -0.22 0.60
N ILE A 17 -7.36 -0.28 0.21
CA ILE A 17 -6.27 0.38 0.94
C ILE A 17 -6.41 1.91 0.88
N GLU A 18 -6.75 2.45 -0.28
CA GLU A 18 -6.98 3.89 -0.44
C GLU A 18 -8.12 4.38 0.46
N GLU A 19 -9.24 3.67 0.48
CA GLU A 19 -10.38 3.99 1.35
C GLU A 19 -10.01 3.87 2.84
N MET A 20 -9.22 2.87 3.22
CA MET A 20 -8.74 2.71 4.60
C MET A 20 -7.84 3.88 5.02
N ILE A 21 -6.86 4.27 4.20
CA ILE A 21 -5.96 5.39 4.51
C ILE A 21 -6.72 6.72 4.58
N GLN A 22 -7.75 6.91 3.74
CA GLN A 22 -8.59 8.11 3.81
C GLN A 22 -9.52 8.13 5.02
N SER A 23 -10.00 6.97 5.45
CA SER A 23 -10.94 6.85 6.59
C SER A 23 -10.22 6.85 7.94
N MET A 24 -8.99 6.36 8.00
CA MET A 24 -8.21 6.22 9.23
C MET A 24 -7.13 7.30 9.28
N PRO A 25 -7.18 8.27 10.21
CA PRO A 25 -6.15 9.29 10.35
C PRO A 25 -4.89 8.77 11.06
N ASP A 26 -4.96 7.62 11.72
CA ASP A 26 -3.87 7.03 12.51
C ASP A 26 -3.16 5.90 11.77
N TYR A 27 -1.82 5.93 11.79
CA TYR A 27 -0.99 4.93 11.12
C TYR A 27 -0.97 3.57 11.81
N ALA A 28 -1.16 3.50 13.13
CA ALA A 28 -1.18 2.23 13.82
C ALA A 28 -2.37 1.36 13.37
N GLU A 29 -3.53 1.95 13.09
CA GLU A 29 -4.69 1.22 12.56
C GLU A 29 -4.46 0.75 11.12
N VAL A 30 -3.91 1.61 10.26
CA VAL A 30 -3.57 1.24 8.88
C VAL A 30 -2.53 0.13 8.85
N ARG A 31 -1.54 0.16 9.74
CA ARG A 31 -0.53 -0.91 9.89
C ARG A 31 -1.16 -2.27 10.18
N GLU A 32 -2.10 -2.32 11.11
CA GLU A 32 -2.80 -3.55 11.50
C GLU A 32 -3.64 -4.09 10.32
N ALA A 33 -4.33 -3.19 9.61
CA ALA A 33 -5.11 -3.55 8.43
C ALA A 33 -4.23 -4.09 7.29
N LEU A 34 -3.11 -3.44 7.00
CA LEU A 34 -2.14 -3.89 6.00
C LEU A 34 -1.60 -5.28 6.34
N ARG A 35 -1.26 -5.55 7.61
CA ARG A 35 -0.85 -6.89 8.06
C ARG A 35 -1.94 -7.94 7.84
N SER A 36 -3.20 -7.59 8.06
CA SER A 36 -4.33 -8.50 7.81
C SER A 36 -4.47 -8.86 6.32
N LEU A 37 -4.05 -7.96 5.43
CA LEU A 37 -4.05 -8.15 3.98
C LEU A 37 -2.76 -8.79 3.43
N ASP A 38 -1.94 -9.39 4.30
CA ASP A 38 -0.66 -10.03 3.93
C ASP A 38 0.40 -9.05 3.40
N PHE A 39 0.28 -7.76 3.73
CA PHE A 39 1.35 -6.80 3.46
C PHE A 39 2.48 -6.96 4.47
N ILE A 40 3.70 -6.92 3.95
CA ILE A 40 4.95 -7.00 4.69
C ILE A 40 5.56 -5.60 4.77
N PRO A 41 6.00 -5.14 5.95
CA PRO A 41 6.73 -3.88 6.06
C PRO A 41 8.14 -4.04 5.49
N GLU A 42 8.45 -3.32 4.42
CA GLU A 42 9.82 -3.14 3.93
C GLU A 42 10.53 -2.00 4.66
N GLN A 43 9.78 -0.93 4.98
CA GLN A 43 10.25 0.20 5.75
C GLN A 43 9.15 0.65 6.71
N ASP A 44 9.47 0.90 7.97
CA ASP A 44 8.53 1.34 8.99
C ASP A 44 9.23 2.39 9.87
N ASP A 45 9.52 3.54 9.27
CA ASP A 45 10.17 4.67 9.93
C ASP A 45 9.13 5.72 10.36
N ALA A 46 9.55 6.61 11.27
CA ALA A 46 8.67 7.65 11.82
C ALA A 46 8.22 8.72 10.79
N ASP A 47 8.89 8.82 9.64
CA ASP A 47 8.59 9.77 8.56
C ASP A 47 8.03 9.07 7.31
N VAL A 48 8.36 7.80 7.11
CA VAL A 48 7.96 7.03 5.92
C VAL A 48 7.76 5.56 6.27
N ALA A 49 6.69 4.98 5.75
CA ALA A 49 6.46 3.55 5.77
C ALA A 49 6.21 3.01 4.37
N ILE A 50 6.83 1.89 4.07
CA ILE A 50 6.71 1.16 2.81
C ILE A 50 6.26 -0.25 3.12
N TRP A 51 5.14 -0.62 2.54
CA TRP A 51 4.52 -1.93 2.67
C TRP A 51 4.41 -2.58 1.31
N VAL A 52 4.71 -3.86 1.23
CA VAL A 52 4.65 -4.62 -0.01
C VAL A 52 3.80 -5.86 0.18
N GLN A 53 3.00 -6.19 -0.83
CA GLN A 53 2.23 -7.43 -0.87
C GLN A 53 2.71 -8.24 -2.08
N PRO A 54 3.56 -9.25 -1.85
CA PRO A 54 4.27 -9.93 -2.92
C PRO A 54 3.35 -10.77 -3.81
N ALA A 55 2.21 -11.22 -3.29
CA ALA A 55 1.26 -12.06 -4.01
C ALA A 55 0.55 -11.33 -5.16
N LEU A 56 0.14 -10.07 -4.96
CA LEU A 56 -0.48 -9.23 -6.00
C LEU A 56 0.50 -8.20 -6.54
N ARG A 57 1.76 -8.21 -6.09
CA ARG A 57 2.79 -7.25 -6.50
C ARG A 57 2.36 -5.79 -6.30
N ILE A 58 1.78 -5.49 -5.15
CA ILE A 58 1.36 -4.14 -4.77
C ILE A 58 2.38 -3.57 -3.78
N PHE A 59 2.68 -2.29 -3.90
CA PHE A 59 3.37 -1.54 -2.86
C PHE A 59 2.53 -0.34 -2.43
N VAL A 60 2.64 -0.02 -1.15
CA VAL A 60 2.00 1.10 -0.49
C VAL A 60 3.10 1.91 0.18
N LEU A 61 3.20 3.18 -0.19
CA LEU A 61 4.10 4.14 0.43
C LEU A 61 3.26 5.15 1.18
N LEU A 62 3.54 5.29 2.47
CA LEU A 62 2.90 6.21 3.39
C LEU A 62 3.96 7.21 3.84
N ARG A 63 3.71 8.50 3.67
CA ARG A 63 4.53 9.55 4.28
C ARG A 63 3.80 10.15 5.46
N MET A 64 4.47 10.21 6.59
CA MET A 64 3.95 10.75 7.84
C MET A 64 4.49 12.16 8.03
N ASN A 65 3.67 13.06 8.56
CA ASN A 65 4.15 14.34 9.06
C ASN A 65 4.66 14.18 10.49
N LEU A 66 5.55 15.07 10.93
CA LEU A 66 6.09 15.17 12.29
C LEU A 66 5.05 15.47 13.40
N GLY A 67 3.76 15.25 13.13
CA GLY A 67 2.63 15.38 14.08
C GLY A 67 1.67 14.18 14.07
N GLY A 68 2.04 13.05 13.45
CA GLY A 68 1.29 11.78 13.51
C GLY A 68 0.21 11.59 12.44
N GLY A 69 -0.08 12.60 11.62
CA GLY A 69 -0.97 12.47 10.46
C GLY A 69 -0.23 12.16 9.15
N TYR A 70 -0.96 11.80 8.10
CA TYR A 70 -0.38 11.54 6.79
C TYR A 70 0.00 12.84 6.06
N ALA A 71 1.24 12.89 5.58
CA ALA A 71 1.70 13.89 4.61
C ALA A 71 1.28 13.52 3.17
N GLY A 72 1.05 12.23 2.92
CA GLY A 72 0.55 11.70 1.66
C GLY A 72 0.77 10.20 1.55
N TYR A 73 0.16 9.58 0.57
CA TYR A 73 0.31 8.16 0.28
C TYR A 73 0.40 7.89 -1.21
N LYS A 74 0.96 6.73 -1.58
CA LYS A 74 0.99 6.21 -2.94
C LYS A 74 0.76 4.71 -2.89
N ILE A 75 -0.17 4.23 -3.70
CA ILE A 75 -0.47 2.81 -3.84
C ILE A 75 -0.28 2.46 -5.32
N ALA A 76 0.52 1.45 -5.63
CA ALA A 76 0.76 1.04 -7.01
C ALA A 76 1.15 -0.43 -7.12
N ALA A 77 0.82 -1.06 -8.25
CA ALA A 77 1.33 -2.36 -8.62
C ALA A 77 2.71 -2.24 -9.31
N TYR A 78 3.66 -3.12 -9.01
CA TYR A 78 5.01 -3.09 -9.58
C TYR A 78 5.25 -4.12 -10.70
N ASP A 79 4.21 -4.82 -11.16
CA ASP A 79 4.27 -5.60 -12.41
C ASP A 79 4.51 -4.70 -13.65
N GLU A 80 4.19 -3.41 -13.56
CA GLU A 80 4.47 -2.38 -14.58
C GLU A 80 5.86 -1.72 -14.43
N ALA A 81 6.64 -2.07 -13.40
CA ALA A 81 7.97 -1.49 -13.16
C ALA A 81 9.10 -2.23 -13.90
N ASP A 82 8.80 -3.29 -14.67
CA ASP A 82 9.74 -3.95 -15.58
C ASP A 82 9.66 -3.36 -17.00
N THR A 83 9.77 -2.04 -17.14
CA THR A 83 10.12 -1.40 -18.43
C THR A 83 10.82 -0.06 -18.17
N ALA A 84 11.97 -0.12 -17.49
CA ALA A 84 12.96 0.95 -17.56
C ALA A 84 14.35 0.33 -17.37
N ARG A 85 14.78 -0.42 -18.37
CA ARG A 85 16.18 -0.85 -18.52
C ARG A 85 16.88 0.04 -19.54
#